data_AF-A0A2W7AJN5-F1
#
_entry.id   AF-A0A2W7AJN5-F1
#
_cell.length_a   1.000
_cell.length_b   1.000
_cell.length_c   1.000
_cell.angle_alpha   90.00
_cell.angle_beta   90.00
_cell.angle_gamma   90.00
#
_symmetry.space_group_name_H-M   'P 1'
#
loop_
_entity.id
_entity.type
_entity.pdbx_description
1 polymer ?
#
loop_
_entity_poly.entity_id
_entity_poly.type
_entity_poly.pdbx_seq_one_letter_code
_entity_poly.pdbx_strand_id
1 'polypeptide(L)'
;MIVSPIIDNALEEAIFNFEEDLHTKIEANAIEIIDLLLKEDASFFKKDDDCIKFIYYVCVQYMRTQKIKANVLDSSKDFDFGDMPEKTWNVISHILATSLGYSIYSDRNSFKIVFLKNMNSAKLITGDQPIINTYAIGLSPNQVVEYLEFYYPLSPDLAILLTQNYSNDEFGMVYHLSEKEVDKYNLSIIEQSHSQIYAASEESLSRYSLTKV
;
A
#
# COMPACT_ATOMS: atom_id res chain seq x y z
N MET A 1 -20.93 -2.86 -32.75
CA MET A 1 -21.72 -1.73 -32.21
C MET A 1 -20.78 -0.55 -32.21
N ILE A 2 -20.94 0.42 -33.13
CA ILE A 2 -20.04 1.58 -33.19
C ILE A 2 -20.58 2.57 -32.17
N VAL A 3 -20.05 2.52 -30.94
CA VAL A 3 -20.26 3.60 -29.98
C VAL A 3 -19.49 4.80 -30.53
N SER A 4 -20.09 6.00 -30.48
CA SER A 4 -19.45 7.21 -30.99
C SER A 4 -18.17 7.46 -30.18
N PRO A 5 -17.02 7.78 -30.82
CA PRO A 5 -15.78 8.10 -30.09
C PRO A 5 -15.97 9.21 -29.04
N ILE A 6 -16.96 10.08 -29.25
CA ILE A 6 -17.34 11.13 -28.30
C ILE A 6 -17.96 10.55 -27.03
N ILE A 7 -18.80 9.51 -27.16
CA ILE A 7 -19.44 8.83 -26.03
C ILE A 7 -18.41 8.00 -25.27
N ASP A 8 -17.51 7.30 -25.97
CA ASP A 8 -16.46 6.52 -25.34
C ASP A 8 -15.51 7.40 -24.51
N ASN A 9 -15.02 8.51 -25.08
CA ASN A 9 -14.18 9.45 -24.35
C ASN A 9 -14.89 10.08 -23.15
N ALA A 10 -16.17 10.44 -23.29
CA ALA A 10 -16.94 11.00 -22.18
C ALA A 10 -17.18 9.98 -21.05
N LEU A 11 -17.34 8.70 -21.40
CA LEU A 11 -17.48 7.62 -20.44
C LEU A 11 -16.16 7.36 -19.71
N GLU A 12 -15.03 7.34 -20.42
CA GLU A 12 -13.71 7.20 -19.81
C GLU A 12 -13.42 8.34 -18.83
N GLU A 13 -13.66 9.58 -19.23
CA GLU A 13 -13.52 10.75 -18.34
C GLU A 13 -14.39 10.63 -17.09
N ALA A 14 -15.63 10.19 -17.24
CA ALA A 14 -16.53 9.97 -16.11
C ALA A 14 -16.04 8.87 -15.16
N ILE A 15 -15.47 7.78 -15.69
CA ILE A 15 -14.89 6.68 -14.91
C ILE A 15 -13.68 7.18 -14.11
N PHE A 16 -12.74 7.89 -14.77
CA PHE A 16 -11.54 8.41 -14.10
C PHE A 16 -11.88 9.42 -13.00
N ASN A 17 -12.77 10.36 -13.29
CA ASN A 17 -13.20 11.35 -12.30
C ASN A 17 -13.88 10.69 -11.10
N PHE A 18 -14.71 9.67 -11.34
CA PHE A 18 -15.37 8.95 -10.26
C PHE A 18 -14.39 8.18 -9.38
N GLU A 19 -13.38 7.54 -9.98
CA GLU A 19 -12.32 6.82 -9.24
C GLU A 19 -11.49 7.79 -8.40
N GLU A 20 -11.07 8.93 -8.95
CA GLU A 20 -10.35 9.97 -8.21
C GLU A 20 -11.18 10.57 -7.07
N ASP A 21 -12.47 10.83 -7.31
CA ASP A 21 -13.40 11.30 -6.26
C ASP A 21 -13.56 10.27 -5.13
N LEU A 22 -13.60 8.98 -5.47
CA LEU A 22 -13.69 7.89 -4.52
C LEU A 22 -12.42 7.80 -3.67
N HIS A 23 -11.24 7.85 -4.31
CA HIS A 23 -9.97 7.87 -3.61
C HIS A 23 -9.82 9.10 -2.71
N THR A 24 -10.20 10.28 -3.19
CA THR A 24 -10.18 11.52 -2.39
C THR A 24 -11.01 11.37 -1.11
N LYS A 25 -12.20 10.75 -1.19
CA LYS A 25 -13.04 10.51 -0.01
C LYS A 25 -12.40 9.53 0.97
N ILE A 26 -11.76 8.47 0.45
CA ILE A 26 -11.07 7.47 1.28
C ILE A 26 -9.88 8.12 2.00
N GLU A 27 -9.08 8.90 1.29
CA GLU A 27 -7.93 9.63 1.83
C GLU A 27 -8.35 10.67 2.86
N ALA A 28 -9.41 11.43 2.59
CA ALA A 28 -9.97 12.40 3.54
C ALA A 28 -10.35 11.76 4.88
N ASN A 29 -10.91 10.56 4.86
CA ASN A 29 -11.26 9.81 6.07
C ASN A 29 -10.03 9.28 6.84
N ALA A 30 -8.88 9.19 6.19
CA ALA A 30 -7.64 8.71 6.78
C ALA A 30 -6.77 9.84 7.36
N ILE A 31 -6.98 11.10 6.98
CA ILE A 31 -6.15 12.25 7.41
C ILE A 31 -5.96 12.28 8.93
N GLU A 32 -7.06 12.28 9.69
CA GLU A 32 -6.99 12.33 11.16
C GLU A 32 -6.24 11.13 11.75
N ILE A 33 -6.33 9.97 11.10
CA ILE A 33 -5.64 8.75 11.52
C ILE A 33 -4.14 8.84 11.22
N ILE A 34 -3.77 9.36 10.04
CA ILE A 34 -2.37 9.60 9.68
C ILE A 34 -1.74 10.63 10.63
N ASP A 35 -2.47 11.68 11.02
CA ASP A 35 -2.01 12.66 12.00
C ASP A 35 -1.74 12.05 13.38
N LEU A 36 -2.52 11.05 13.79
CA LEU A 36 -2.27 10.26 15.01
C LEU A 36 -1.04 9.38 14.84
N LEU A 37 -0.92 8.68 13.71
CA LEU A 37 0.23 7.83 13.41
C LEU A 37 1.55 8.61 13.38
N LEU A 38 1.56 9.82 12.81
CA LEU A 38 2.73 10.72 12.82
C LEU A 38 3.13 11.16 14.24
N LYS A 39 2.22 11.10 15.20
CA LYS A 39 2.46 11.35 16.63
C LYS A 39 2.74 10.07 17.41
N GLU A 40 2.98 8.95 16.72
CA GLU A 40 3.20 7.63 17.31
C GLU A 40 2.01 7.15 18.15
N ASP A 41 0.79 7.56 17.79
CA ASP A 41 -0.46 7.19 18.46
C ASP A 41 -1.27 6.18 17.64
N ALA A 42 -1.30 4.93 18.11
CA ALA A 42 -2.09 3.84 17.52
C ALA A 42 -3.44 3.59 18.25
N SER A 43 -3.88 4.50 19.13
CA SER A 43 -5.09 4.32 19.94
C SER A 43 -6.36 4.20 19.12
N PHE A 44 -6.40 4.79 17.92
CA PHE A 44 -7.51 4.66 16.98
C PHE A 44 -7.81 3.20 16.60
N PHE A 45 -6.81 2.32 16.64
CA PHE A 45 -6.96 0.92 16.27
C PHE A 45 -7.91 0.15 17.21
N LYS A 46 -8.17 0.68 18.40
CA LYS A 46 -9.13 0.14 19.38
C LYS A 46 -10.56 0.62 19.15
N LYS A 47 -10.77 1.64 18.31
CA LYS A 47 -12.09 2.18 17.97
C LYS A 47 -12.51 1.55 16.65
N ASP A 48 -13.62 0.82 16.64
CA ASP A 48 -14.05 0.06 15.46
C ASP A 48 -14.16 0.95 14.21
N ASP A 49 -14.81 2.12 14.31
CA ASP A 49 -14.98 3.03 13.16
C ASP A 49 -13.65 3.51 12.56
N ASP A 50 -12.70 3.95 13.41
CA ASP A 50 -11.42 4.47 12.94
C ASP A 50 -10.49 3.34 12.47
N CYS A 51 -10.54 2.17 13.12
CA CYS A 51 -9.83 0.97 12.70
C CYS A 51 -10.28 0.52 11.30
N ILE A 52 -11.59 0.48 11.04
CA ILE A 52 -12.16 0.14 9.73
C ILE A 52 -11.69 1.13 8.65
N LYS A 53 -11.78 2.44 8.93
CA LYS A 53 -11.31 3.48 7.98
C LYS A 53 -9.84 3.29 7.62
N PHE A 54 -8.99 3.05 8.62
CA PHE A 54 -7.56 2.84 8.41
C PHE A 54 -7.27 1.58 7.61
N ILE A 55 -7.83 0.43 8.01
CA ILE A 55 -7.62 -0.84 7.31
C ILE A 55 -8.09 -0.73 5.86
N TYR A 56 -9.26 -0.12 5.64
CA TYR A 56 -9.78 0.08 4.29
C TYR A 56 -8.86 0.98 3.45
N TYR A 57 -8.40 2.10 4.02
CA TYR A 57 -7.42 2.97 3.38
C TYR A 57 -6.16 2.20 2.97
N VAL A 58 -5.57 1.42 3.88
CA VAL A 58 -4.36 0.64 3.62
C VAL A 58 -4.59 -0.39 2.51
N CYS A 59 -5.71 -1.13 2.56
CA CYS A 59 -6.04 -2.13 1.55
C CYS A 59 -6.28 -1.51 0.16
N VAL A 60 -6.96 -0.35 0.10
CA VAL A 60 -7.18 0.36 -1.16
C VAL A 60 -5.85 0.83 -1.75
N GLN A 61 -5.00 1.48 -0.95
CA GLN A 61 -3.68 1.94 -1.41
C GLN A 61 -2.80 0.77 -1.90
N TYR A 62 -2.85 -0.38 -1.23
CA TYR A 62 -2.15 -1.59 -1.66
C TYR A 62 -2.68 -2.16 -3.00
N MET A 63 -4.00 -2.23 -3.16
CA MET A 63 -4.64 -2.78 -4.37
C MET A 63 -4.52 -1.85 -5.59
N ARG A 64 -4.27 -0.55 -5.39
CA ARG A 64 -3.98 0.40 -6.48
C ARG A 64 -2.66 0.11 -7.19
N THR A 65 -1.86 -0.83 -6.69
CA THR A 65 -0.53 -1.03 -7.25
C THR A 65 -0.50 -1.64 -8.64
N GLN A 66 0.33 -1.09 -9.52
CA GLN A 66 0.47 -1.61 -10.90
C GLN A 66 1.02 -3.04 -10.89
N LYS A 67 1.86 -3.37 -9.91
CA LYS A 67 2.36 -4.73 -9.70
C LYS A 67 1.25 -5.69 -9.29
N ILE A 68 0.34 -5.29 -8.38
CA ILE A 68 -0.83 -6.11 -8.02
C ILE A 68 -1.79 -6.26 -9.19
N LYS A 69 -2.05 -5.18 -9.95
CA LYS A 69 -2.81 -5.24 -11.21
C LYS A 69 -2.20 -6.26 -12.16
N ALA A 70 -0.91 -6.13 -12.47
CA ALA A 70 -0.22 -7.03 -13.39
C ALA A 70 -0.29 -8.49 -12.93
N ASN A 71 -0.04 -8.76 -11.64
CA ASN A 71 -0.07 -10.11 -11.09
C ASN A 71 -1.47 -10.74 -11.15
N VAL A 72 -2.53 -9.99 -10.84
CA VAL A 72 -3.90 -10.48 -10.94
C VAL A 72 -4.30 -10.71 -12.39
N LEU A 73 -3.94 -9.80 -13.29
CA LEU A 73 -4.21 -9.98 -14.72
C LEU A 73 -3.48 -11.19 -15.28
N ASP A 74 -2.22 -11.41 -14.91
CA ASP A 74 -1.45 -12.57 -15.33
C ASP A 74 -2.06 -13.88 -14.82
N SER A 75 -2.46 -13.91 -13.55
CA SER A 75 -3.18 -15.05 -12.95
C SER A 75 -4.56 -15.30 -13.57
N SER A 76 -5.16 -14.29 -14.18
CA SER A 76 -6.47 -14.40 -14.81
C SER A 76 -6.43 -14.95 -16.25
N LYS A 77 -5.24 -15.04 -16.87
CA LYS A 77 -5.08 -15.47 -18.27
C LYS A 77 -5.51 -16.92 -18.52
N ASP A 78 -5.45 -17.76 -17.49
CA ASP A 78 -5.90 -19.15 -17.56
C ASP A 78 -7.43 -19.27 -17.60
N PHE A 79 -8.16 -18.17 -17.38
CA PHE A 79 -9.61 -18.11 -17.48
C PHE A 79 -10.05 -17.43 -18.79
N ASP A 80 -11.16 -17.91 -19.36
CA ASP A 80 -11.74 -17.35 -20.59
C ASP A 80 -12.54 -16.07 -20.32
N PHE A 81 -11.86 -15.03 -19.82
CA PHE A 81 -12.44 -13.72 -19.52
C PHE A 81 -12.08 -12.63 -20.55
N GLY A 82 -11.18 -12.91 -21.50
CA GLY A 82 -10.68 -11.91 -22.45
C GLY A 82 -10.12 -10.67 -21.73
N ASP A 83 -10.38 -9.47 -22.26
CA ASP A 83 -9.88 -8.20 -21.68
C ASP A 83 -10.73 -7.67 -20.51
N MET A 84 -11.78 -8.39 -20.10
CA MET A 84 -12.71 -7.93 -19.06
C MET A 84 -12.01 -7.63 -17.72
N PRO A 85 -11.07 -8.45 -17.21
CA PRO A 85 -10.37 -8.15 -15.96
C PRO A 85 -9.57 -6.85 -16.02
N GLU A 86 -8.97 -6.53 -17.17
CA GLU A 86 -8.22 -5.29 -17.35
C GLU A 86 -9.15 -4.07 -17.40
N LYS A 87 -10.23 -4.17 -18.18
CA LYS A 87 -11.22 -3.08 -18.35
C LYS A 87 -12.05 -2.81 -17.10
N THR A 88 -12.14 -3.77 -16.20
CA THR A 88 -12.90 -3.66 -14.94
C THR A 88 -12.01 -3.61 -13.70
N TRP A 89 -10.69 -3.47 -13.88
CA TRP A 89 -9.72 -3.50 -12.80
C TRP A 89 -10.07 -2.55 -11.66
N ASN A 90 -10.50 -1.33 -11.98
CA ASN A 90 -10.80 -0.30 -10.98
C ASN A 90 -11.97 -0.75 -10.07
N VAL A 91 -12.91 -1.55 -10.59
CA VAL A 91 -13.98 -2.15 -9.78
C VAL A 91 -13.47 -3.36 -9.01
N ILE A 92 -12.72 -4.25 -9.66
CA ILE A 92 -12.16 -5.46 -9.07
C ILE A 92 -11.25 -5.10 -7.88
N SER A 93 -10.39 -4.09 -8.01
CA SER A 93 -9.46 -3.65 -6.98
C SER A 93 -10.19 -3.23 -5.70
N HIS A 94 -11.33 -2.53 -5.80
CA HIS A 94 -12.16 -2.18 -4.66
C HIS A 94 -12.85 -3.39 -4.02
N ILE A 95 -13.29 -4.38 -4.81
CA ILE A 95 -13.86 -5.63 -4.28
C ILE A 95 -12.79 -6.40 -3.51
N LEU A 96 -11.59 -6.53 -4.07
CA LEU A 96 -10.45 -7.19 -3.43
C LEU A 96 -10.00 -6.44 -2.17
N ALA A 97 -9.91 -5.11 -2.23
CA ALA A 97 -9.55 -4.27 -1.08
C ALA A 97 -10.56 -4.42 0.06
N THR A 98 -11.86 -4.43 -0.25
CA THR A 98 -12.92 -4.63 0.75
C THR A 98 -12.85 -6.02 1.38
N SER A 99 -12.62 -7.05 0.56
CA SER A 99 -12.51 -8.43 1.03
C SER A 99 -11.28 -8.62 1.93
N LEU A 100 -10.13 -8.07 1.55
CA LEU A 100 -8.92 -8.09 2.34
C LEU A 100 -9.10 -7.30 3.64
N GLY A 101 -9.68 -6.11 3.56
CA GLY A 101 -9.95 -5.27 4.72
C GLY A 101 -10.88 -5.93 5.73
N TYR A 102 -11.92 -6.62 5.26
CA TYR A 102 -12.79 -7.43 6.12
C TYR A 102 -12.02 -8.53 6.86
N SER A 103 -11.14 -9.25 6.17
CA SER A 103 -10.31 -10.30 6.78
C SER A 103 -9.39 -9.74 7.86
N ILE A 104 -8.69 -8.64 7.57
CA ILE A 104 -7.80 -7.98 8.54
C ILE A 104 -8.60 -7.45 9.74
N TYR A 105 -9.75 -6.82 9.51
CA TYR A 105 -10.58 -6.27 10.59
C TYR A 105 -11.19 -7.37 11.48
N SER A 106 -11.63 -8.47 10.86
CA SER A 106 -12.18 -9.62 11.58
C SER A 106 -11.14 -10.26 12.49
N ASP A 107 -9.89 -10.28 12.05
CA ASP A 107 -8.76 -10.78 12.82
C ASP A 107 -7.92 -9.67 13.48
N ARG A 108 -8.46 -8.45 13.63
CA ARG A 108 -7.67 -7.27 14.04
C ARG A 108 -6.94 -7.42 15.37
N ASN A 109 -7.40 -8.31 16.24
CA ASN A 109 -6.75 -8.58 17.52
C ASN A 109 -5.42 -9.32 17.36
N SER A 110 -5.21 -10.04 16.25
CA SER A 110 -3.93 -10.66 15.89
C SER A 110 -2.96 -9.67 15.24
N PHE A 111 -3.47 -8.54 14.74
CA PHE A 111 -2.65 -7.50 14.12
C PHE A 111 -2.23 -6.44 15.13
N LYS A 112 -1.02 -5.92 14.94
CA LYS A 112 -0.45 -4.82 15.70
C LYS A 112 0.14 -3.77 14.77
N ILE A 113 0.11 -2.52 15.23
CA ILE A 113 0.86 -1.42 14.63
C ILE A 113 2.18 -1.29 15.38
N VAL A 114 3.29 -1.46 14.66
CA VAL A 114 4.66 -1.23 15.15
C VAL A 114 5.19 0.02 14.47
N PHE A 115 5.61 1.01 15.25
CA PHE A 115 6.26 2.21 14.77
C PHE A 115 7.74 1.94 14.52
N LEU A 116 8.19 2.19 13.29
CA LEU A 116 9.58 2.05 12.88
C LEU A 116 10.22 3.45 12.85
N LYS A 117 11.03 3.77 13.86
CA LYS A 117 11.74 5.05 13.93
C LYS A 117 13.08 4.95 13.26
N ASN A 118 13.33 5.86 12.34
CA ASN A 118 14.62 6.00 11.69
C ASN A 118 15.34 7.22 12.26
N MET A 119 16.44 6.97 12.97
CA MET A 119 17.34 8.00 13.51
C MET A 119 18.68 8.04 12.75
N ASN A 120 18.77 7.31 11.64
CA ASN A 120 20.00 7.20 10.84
C ASN A 120 20.12 8.40 9.87
N SER A 121 21.29 8.51 9.23
CA SER A 121 21.54 9.51 8.20
C SER A 121 20.74 9.24 6.92
N ALA A 122 20.66 7.98 6.50
CA ALA A 122 19.82 7.55 5.38
C ALA A 122 18.35 7.67 5.75
N LYS A 123 17.55 8.33 4.92
CA LYS A 123 16.11 8.54 5.13
C LYS A 123 15.28 7.45 4.47
N LEU A 124 14.08 7.21 5.00
CA LEU A 124 13.09 6.33 4.39
C LEU A 124 12.57 6.97 3.10
N ILE A 125 12.38 6.12 2.09
CA ILE A 125 11.91 6.47 0.75
C ILE A 125 10.49 5.95 0.57
N THR A 126 9.73 6.61 -0.29
CA THR A 126 8.40 6.19 -0.73
C THR A 126 8.31 6.16 -2.26
N GLY A 127 7.22 5.63 -2.80
CA GLY A 127 7.00 5.50 -4.25
C GLY A 127 5.66 6.09 -4.70
N ASP A 128 5.33 5.88 -5.97
CA ASP A 128 3.97 6.08 -6.49
C ASP A 128 2.92 5.26 -5.71
N GLN A 129 3.33 4.14 -5.12
CA GLN A 129 2.53 3.37 -4.17
C GLN A 129 3.30 3.10 -2.88
N PRO A 130 2.94 3.75 -1.76
CA PRO A 130 3.75 3.72 -0.54
C PRO A 130 3.62 2.42 0.26
N ILE A 131 2.49 1.70 0.12
CA ILE A 131 2.19 0.54 0.97
C ILE A 131 2.57 -0.75 0.24
N ILE A 132 3.44 -1.55 0.87
CA ILE A 132 3.90 -2.83 0.33
C ILE A 132 3.66 -3.95 1.33
N ASN A 133 3.46 -5.18 0.83
CA ASN A 133 3.48 -6.38 1.67
C ASN A 133 4.91 -6.91 1.77
N THR A 134 5.52 -6.89 2.97
CA THR A 134 6.92 -7.28 3.15
C THR A 134 7.18 -8.76 2.87
N TYR A 135 6.17 -9.62 3.06
CA TYR A 135 6.25 -11.04 2.74
C TYR A 135 6.13 -11.35 1.25
N ALA A 136 5.70 -10.39 0.43
CA ALA A 136 5.61 -10.54 -1.03
C ALA A 136 6.90 -10.16 -1.77
N ILE A 137 7.92 -9.66 -1.08
CA ILE A 137 9.17 -9.19 -1.68
C ILE A 137 10.06 -10.37 -2.02
N GLY A 138 10.64 -10.37 -3.23
CA GLY A 138 11.55 -11.43 -3.68
C GLY A 138 10.90 -12.80 -3.94
N LEU A 139 9.56 -12.88 -3.89
CA LEU A 139 8.84 -14.09 -4.30
C LEU A 139 8.79 -14.22 -5.82
N SER A 140 8.86 -15.46 -6.30
CA SER A 140 8.61 -15.76 -7.71
C SER A 140 7.12 -15.63 -8.05
N PRO A 141 6.74 -15.32 -9.31
CA PRO A 141 5.34 -15.07 -9.70
C PRO A 141 4.31 -16.16 -9.30
N ASN A 142 4.77 -17.42 -9.14
CA ASN A 142 3.90 -18.55 -8.83
C ASN A 142 3.91 -18.94 -7.33
N GLN A 143 4.59 -18.17 -6.48
CA GLN A 143 4.61 -18.45 -5.04
C GLN A 143 3.47 -17.72 -4.35
N VAL A 144 2.67 -18.48 -3.60
CA VAL A 144 1.59 -17.94 -2.78
C VAL A 144 2.17 -17.27 -1.55
N VAL A 145 1.73 -16.04 -1.28
CA VAL A 145 2.07 -15.32 -0.06
C VAL A 145 1.17 -15.84 1.07
N GLU A 146 1.75 -16.50 2.07
CA GLU A 146 1.00 -17.08 3.19
C GLU A 146 0.75 -16.08 4.33
N TYR A 147 1.58 -15.05 4.45
CA TYR A 147 1.55 -14.08 5.55
C TYR A 147 1.39 -12.65 5.04
N LEU A 148 0.74 -11.81 5.85
CA LEU A 148 0.50 -10.41 5.52
C LEU A 148 1.23 -9.52 6.53
N GLU A 149 2.07 -8.64 6.01
CA GLU A 149 2.65 -7.54 6.79
C GLU A 149 2.75 -6.31 5.90
N PHE A 150 2.00 -5.27 6.23
CA PHE A 150 2.08 -4.01 5.48
C PHE A 150 3.13 -3.10 6.08
N TYR A 151 4.09 -2.71 5.25
CA TYR A 151 5.01 -1.62 5.52
C TYR A 151 4.49 -0.35 4.87
N TYR A 152 4.44 0.75 5.63
CA TYR A 152 4.00 2.05 5.15
C TYR A 152 4.92 3.16 5.69
N PRO A 153 5.77 3.79 4.84
CA PRO A 153 6.55 4.97 5.21
C PRO A 153 5.63 6.19 5.31
N LEU A 154 5.48 6.72 6.54
CA LEU A 154 4.67 7.89 6.83
C LEU A 154 5.46 9.19 6.63
N SER A 155 6.77 9.14 6.90
CA SER A 155 7.70 10.26 6.74
C SER A 155 9.13 9.72 6.53
N PRO A 156 10.10 10.60 6.19
CA PRO A 156 11.51 10.20 6.06
C PRO A 156 12.10 9.51 7.30
N ASP A 157 11.50 9.73 8.48
CA ASP A 157 11.99 9.29 9.78
C ASP A 157 11.05 8.33 10.52
N LEU A 158 9.87 8.05 9.95
CA LEU A 158 8.86 7.22 10.58
C LEU A 158 8.12 6.37 9.55
N ALA A 159 8.03 5.08 9.83
CA ALA A 159 7.15 4.15 9.14
C ALA A 159 6.33 3.35 10.15
N ILE A 160 5.37 2.58 9.65
CA ILE A 160 4.68 1.57 10.44
C ILE A 160 4.74 0.20 9.77
N LEU A 161 4.66 -0.84 10.60
CA LEU A 161 4.25 -2.17 10.21
C LEU A 161 2.85 -2.45 10.75
N LEU A 162 1.95 -2.93 9.90
CA LEU A 162 0.76 -3.65 10.33
C LEU A 162 1.03 -5.14 10.19
N THR A 163 1.28 -5.83 11.30
CA THR A 163 1.82 -7.20 11.30
C THR A 163 1.16 -8.09 12.35
N GLN A 164 1.16 -9.40 12.09
CA GLN A 164 0.81 -10.44 13.06
C GLN A 164 2.04 -11.01 13.78
N ASN A 165 3.24 -10.82 13.20
CA ASN A 165 4.47 -11.45 13.68
C ASN A 165 5.17 -10.55 14.70
N TYR A 166 4.64 -10.52 15.93
CA TYR A 166 5.25 -9.76 17.01
C TYR A 166 5.10 -10.47 18.38
N SER A 167 6.12 -10.33 19.23
CA SER A 167 6.31 -11.13 20.45
C SER A 167 5.82 -10.48 21.75
N ASN A 168 5.27 -9.26 21.71
CA ASN A 168 4.83 -8.52 22.90
C ASN A 168 3.45 -7.88 22.68
N ASP A 169 2.64 -7.78 23.73
CA ASP A 169 1.22 -7.42 23.63
C ASP A 169 0.92 -5.91 23.58
N GLU A 170 1.94 -5.05 23.73
CA GLU A 170 1.75 -3.59 23.76
C GLU A 170 1.35 -3.02 22.39
N PHE A 171 0.37 -2.13 22.35
CA PHE A 171 -0.01 -1.39 21.14
C PHE A 171 0.91 -0.18 20.98
N GLY A 172 1.40 0.06 19.75
CA GLY A 172 2.22 1.24 19.46
C GLY A 172 3.68 1.06 19.85
N MET A 173 4.22 -0.14 19.64
CA MET A 173 5.61 -0.43 19.97
C MET A 173 6.55 0.32 19.05
N VAL A 174 7.59 0.90 19.62
CA VAL A 174 8.60 1.65 18.89
C VAL A 174 9.82 0.76 18.67
N TYR A 175 10.17 0.56 17.41
CA TYR A 175 11.38 -0.12 16.99
C TYR A 175 12.31 0.87 16.28
N HIS A 176 13.57 0.92 16.71
CA HIS A 176 14.58 1.77 16.09
C HIS A 176 15.28 1.01 14.98
N LEU A 177 15.13 1.48 13.74
CA LEU A 177 15.75 0.87 12.59
C LEU A 177 17.27 1.05 12.62
N SER A 178 18.00 0.00 12.31
CA SER A 178 19.40 0.09 11.91
C SER A 178 19.51 0.59 10.46
N GLU A 179 20.66 1.14 10.09
CA GLU A 179 20.92 1.61 8.73
C GLU A 179 20.72 0.49 7.67
N LYS A 180 21.06 -0.76 8.00
CA LYS A 180 20.83 -1.91 7.11
C LYS A 180 19.35 -2.21 6.89
N GLU A 181 18.52 -2.02 7.92
CA GLU A 181 17.08 -2.22 7.80
C GLU A 181 16.43 -1.09 7.02
N VAL A 182 16.89 0.16 7.19
CA VAL A 182 16.49 1.29 6.34
C VAL A 182 16.78 0.97 4.87
N ASP A 183 17.99 0.49 4.56
CA ASP A 183 18.35 0.08 3.20
C ASP A 183 17.45 -1.04 2.68
N LYS A 184 17.13 -2.05 3.51
CA LYS A 184 16.21 -3.12 3.14
C LYS A 184 14.83 -2.60 2.78
N TYR A 185 14.23 -1.74 3.61
CA TYR A 185 12.90 -1.18 3.35
C TYR A 185 12.90 -0.28 2.11
N ASN A 186 13.94 0.53 1.93
CA ASN A 186 14.05 1.40 0.76
C ASN A 186 14.19 0.58 -0.53
N LEU A 187 15.04 -0.46 -0.55
CA LEU A 187 15.14 -1.37 -1.69
C LEU A 187 13.82 -2.08 -1.99
N SER A 188 13.05 -2.41 -0.94
CA SER A 188 11.73 -3.01 -1.07
C SER A 188 10.72 -2.08 -1.73
N ILE A 189 10.72 -0.79 -1.35
CA ILE A 189 9.90 0.23 -2.00
C ILE A 189 10.33 0.37 -3.47
N ILE A 190 11.62 0.42 -3.75
CA ILE A 190 12.16 0.53 -5.11
C ILE A 190 11.70 -0.65 -5.99
N GLU A 191 11.77 -1.89 -5.48
CA GLU A 191 11.36 -3.10 -6.21
C GLU A 191 9.85 -3.17 -6.48
N GLN A 192 9.05 -2.50 -5.65
CA GLN A 192 7.58 -2.48 -5.75
C GLN A 192 7.08 -1.24 -6.49
N SER A 193 7.87 -0.18 -6.57
CA SER A 193 7.54 1.05 -7.29
C SER A 193 7.48 0.78 -8.79
N HIS A 194 6.46 1.32 -9.45
CA HIS A 194 6.29 1.10 -10.88
C HIS A 194 7.05 2.16 -11.70
N SER A 195 6.89 3.43 -11.33
CA SER A 195 7.38 4.54 -12.16
C SER A 195 8.14 5.61 -11.39
N GLN A 196 7.74 5.90 -10.16
CA GLN A 196 8.24 7.06 -9.42
C GLN A 196 8.65 6.68 -8.01
N ILE A 197 9.76 7.27 -7.58
CA ILE A 197 10.35 7.09 -6.26
C ILE A 197 10.63 8.49 -5.70
N TYR A 198 10.28 8.69 -4.44
CA TYR A 198 10.35 9.95 -3.73
C TYR A 198 11.18 9.81 -2.47
N ALA A 199 12.12 10.73 -2.28
CA ALA A 199 12.92 10.79 -1.06
C ALA A 199 12.99 12.23 -0.53
N ALA A 200 13.39 12.36 0.73
CA ALA A 200 13.57 13.65 1.38
C ALA A 200 14.73 14.48 0.81
N SER A 201 15.68 13.82 0.12
CA SER A 201 16.86 14.48 -0.44
C SER A 201 17.42 13.72 -1.64
N GLU A 202 18.20 14.43 -2.47
CA GLU A 202 18.89 13.85 -3.62
C GLU A 202 19.93 12.80 -3.19
N GLU A 203 20.60 13.00 -2.06
CA GLU A 203 21.57 12.05 -1.52
C GLU A 203 20.89 10.72 -1.15
N SER A 204 19.66 10.77 -0.65
CA SER A 204 18.87 9.59 -0.29
C SER A 204 18.51 8.76 -1.53
N LEU A 205 18.15 9.41 -2.64
CA LEU A 205 17.92 8.73 -3.93
C LEU A 205 19.22 8.18 -4.53
N SER A 206 20.27 9.00 -4.51
CA SER A 206 21.56 8.67 -5.12
C SER A 206 22.21 7.44 -4.46
N ARG A 207 21.94 7.21 -3.17
CA ARG A 207 22.40 6.02 -2.43
C ARG A 207 22.04 4.71 -3.11
N TYR A 208 20.88 4.64 -3.77
CA TYR A 208 20.40 3.41 -4.39
C TYR A 208 20.69 3.34 -5.89
N SER A 209 21.42 4.31 -6.45
CA SER A 209 21.86 4.34 -7.86
C SER A 209 20.76 3.89 -8.82
N LEU A 210 19.57 4.49 -8.67
CA LEU A 210 18.43 4.27 -9.54
C LEU A 210 18.84 4.78 -10.93
N THR A 211 19.33 3.87 -11.77
CA THR A 211 19.69 4.18 -13.15
C THR A 211 18.42 4.73 -13.79
N LYS A 212 18.46 5.98 -14.26
CA LYS A 212 17.41 6.55 -15.12
C LYS A 212 17.19 5.58 -16.28
N VAL A 213 16.10 4.81 -16.23
CA VAL A 213 15.59 4.06 -17.38
C VAL A 213 14.84 5.02 -18.28
#